data_AF-A0A0A2BFG9-F1
#
_entry.id   AF-A0A0A2BFG9-F1
#
_cell.length_a   1.000
_cell.length_b   1.000
_cell.length_c   1.000
_cell.angle_alpha   90.00
_cell.angle_beta   90.00
_cell.angle_gamma   90.00
#
_symmetry.space_group_name_H-M   'P 1'
#
loop_
_entity.id
_entity.type
_entity.pdbx_description
1 polymer ?
#
loop_
_entity_poly.entity_id
_entity_poly.type
_entity_poly.pdbx_seq_one_letter_code
_entity_poly.pdbx_strand_id
1 'polypeptide(L)'
;MVCKAATLLSRLSLELRQAMPAAKLTIGELEAGYPLYCKALRRLLIDGKTAEEIKRTVCWGHLETLNRCLPGRYKAPAYLMALIKRDIEEPKN
;
A
#
# COMPACT_ATOMS: atom_id res chain seq x y z
N MET A 1 27.40 13.41 3.93
CA MET A 1 26.51 12.90 2.87
C MET A 1 25.25 12.37 3.52
N VAL A 2 24.28 13.25 3.78
CA VAL A 2 23.09 12.92 4.58
C VAL A 2 21.95 12.57 3.62
N CYS A 3 21.40 11.39 3.84
CA CYS A 3 20.27 10.74 3.20
C CYS A 3 19.22 11.69 2.60
N LYS A 4 19.24 11.87 1.27
CA LYS A 4 18.15 12.53 0.52
C LYS A 4 16.84 11.73 0.52
N ALA A 5 16.82 10.52 1.06
CA ALA A 5 15.63 9.67 1.14
C ALA A 5 14.58 10.15 2.18
N ALA A 6 14.99 10.99 3.16
CA ALA A 6 14.09 11.40 4.25
C ALA A 6 13.09 12.50 3.86
N THR A 7 13.37 13.32 2.84
CA THR A 7 12.55 14.51 2.53
C THR A 7 11.31 14.22 1.68
N LEU A 8 11.25 13.05 1.02
CA LEU A 8 10.06 12.64 0.24
C LEU A 8 8.94 12.06 1.12
N LEU A 9 9.26 11.62 2.34
CA LEU A 9 8.29 11.04 3.27
C LEU A 9 7.33 12.11 3.84
N SER A 10 7.78 13.36 3.99
CA SER A 10 6.97 14.44 4.55
C SER A 10 5.89 14.95 3.59
N ARG A 11 6.11 14.89 2.27
CA ARG A 11 5.10 15.28 1.26
C ARG A 11 4.00 14.23 1.07
N LEU A 12 4.30 12.97 1.36
CA LEU A 12 3.35 11.85 1.21
C LEU A 12 2.37 11.72 2.38
N SER A 13 2.68 12.34 3.53
CA SER A 13 1.86 12.30 4.74
C SER A 13 0.52 13.04 4.60
N LEU A 14 0.44 14.03 3.70
CA LEU A 14 -0.79 14.84 3.53
C LEU A 14 -1.84 14.15 2.64
N GLU A 15 -1.44 13.23 1.76
CA GLU A 15 -2.37 12.53 0.85
C GLU A 15 -3.05 11.30 1.48
N LEU A 16 -2.58 10.82 2.64
CA LEU A 16 -3.15 9.65 3.33
C LEU A 16 -4.44 9.95 4.11
N ARG A 17 -4.98 11.18 4.01
CA ARG A 17 -6.16 11.62 4.75
C ARG A 17 -7.49 11.38 4.02
N GLN A 18 -7.46 10.85 2.80
CA GLN A 18 -8.66 10.43 2.08
C GLN A 18 -8.61 8.93 1.78
N ALA A 19 -8.83 8.12 2.81
CA ALA A 19 -9.39 6.80 2.58
C ALA A 19 -10.78 7.01 1.98
N MET A 20 -10.88 6.90 0.66
CA MET A 20 -12.14 7.06 -0.06
C MET A 20 -13.22 6.16 0.57
N PRO A 21 -14.44 6.68 0.78
CA PRO A 21 -15.55 5.84 1.22
C PRO A 21 -15.83 4.78 0.16
N ALA A 22 -16.13 3.56 0.60
CA ALA A 22 -16.44 2.39 -0.22
C ALA A 22 -17.78 2.50 -1.00
N ALA A 23 -18.00 3.63 -1.67
CA ALA A 23 -19.17 3.92 -2.48
C ALA A 23 -18.83 3.70 -3.96
N LYS A 24 -19.11 2.49 -4.48
CA LYS A 24 -19.14 2.15 -5.92
C LYS A 24 -18.01 2.76 -6.78
N LEU A 25 -16.76 2.64 -6.35
CA LEU A 25 -15.63 2.94 -7.24
C LEU A 25 -15.56 1.86 -8.33
N THR A 26 -15.48 2.28 -9.58
CA THR A 26 -15.25 1.35 -10.70
C THR A 26 -13.83 0.78 -10.61
N ILE A 27 -13.57 -0.34 -11.30
CA ILE A 27 -12.23 -0.97 -11.31
C ILE A 27 -11.14 0.04 -11.75
N GLY A 28 -11.47 0.98 -12.64
CA GLY A 28 -10.55 2.02 -13.08
C GLY A 28 -10.19 3.04 -11.99
N GLU A 29 -11.16 3.46 -11.18
CA GLU A 29 -10.91 4.34 -10.02
C GLU A 29 -10.11 3.60 -8.93
N LEU A 30 -10.39 2.31 -8.76
CA LEU A 30 -9.65 1.43 -7.85
C LEU A 30 -8.18 1.28 -8.28
N GLU A 31 -7.93 1.11 -9.58
CA GLU A 31 -6.59 1.07 -10.19
C GLU A 31 -5.88 2.42 -10.04
N ALA A 32 -6.59 3.55 -10.22
CA ALA A 32 -6.04 4.87 -9.98
C ALA A 32 -5.58 5.07 -8.52
N GLY A 33 -6.28 4.44 -7.56
CA GLY A 33 -5.91 4.41 -6.14
C GLY A 33 -4.79 3.43 -5.77
N TYR A 34 -4.34 2.57 -6.68
CA TYR A 34 -3.30 1.56 -6.42
C TYR A 34 -2.00 2.09 -5.78
N PRO A 35 -1.37 3.19 -6.26
CA PRO A 35 -0.17 3.74 -5.63
C PRO A 35 -0.43 4.23 -4.19
N LEU A 36 -1.64 4.69 -3.88
CA LEU A 36 -2.05 5.07 -2.52
C LEU A 36 -2.14 3.85 -1.60
N TYR A 37 -2.73 2.75 -2.06
CA TYR A 37 -2.81 1.51 -1.26
C TYR A 37 -1.43 0.94 -0.96
N CYS A 38 -0.49 0.99 -1.91
CA CYS A 38 0.90 0.54 -1.69
C CYS A 38 1.62 1.41 -0.65
N LYS A 39 1.42 2.74 -0.68
CA LYS A 39 1.97 3.67 0.32
C LYS A 39 1.36 3.42 1.70
N ALA A 40 0.05 3.23 1.78
CA ALA A 40 -0.65 2.89 3.02
C ALA A 40 -0.12 1.58 3.62
N LEU A 41 0.03 0.55 2.79
CA LEU A 41 0.57 -0.75 3.19
C LEU A 41 1.99 -0.64 3.76
N ARG A 42 2.85 0.14 3.08
CA ARG A 42 4.20 0.45 3.59
C ARG A 42 4.16 1.16 4.93
N ARG A 43 3.24 2.13 5.11
CA ARG A 43 3.11 2.84 6.38
C ARG A 43 2.66 1.92 7.51
N LEU A 44 1.66 1.07 7.27
CA LEU A 44 1.19 0.09 8.25
C LEU A 44 2.31 -0.86 8.68
N LEU A 45 3.15 -1.31 7.74
CA LEU A 45 4.32 -2.14 8.05
C LEU A 45 5.38 -1.39 8.87
N ILE A 46 5.64 -0.11 8.57
CA ILE A 46 6.54 0.74 9.36
C ILE A 46 5.99 0.98 10.77
N ASP A 47 4.68 1.18 10.89
CA ASP A 47 3.99 1.34 12.18
C ASP A 47 3.95 0.02 13.00
N GLY A 48 4.50 -1.08 12.47
CA GLY A 48 4.60 -2.37 13.16
C GLY A 48 3.29 -3.17 13.17
N LYS A 49 2.34 -2.86 12.28
CA LYS A 49 1.08 -3.60 12.18
C LYS A 49 1.31 -5.03 11.73
N THR A 50 0.60 -5.95 12.36
CA THR A 50 0.66 -7.36 12.00
C THR A 50 -0.09 -7.61 10.69
N ALA A 51 0.28 -8.68 9.97
CA ALA A 51 -0.38 -9.06 8.73
C ALA A 51 -1.90 -9.26 8.89
N GLU A 52 -2.34 -9.70 10.07
CA GLU A 52 -3.75 -9.91 10.40
C GLU A 52 -4.52 -8.59 10.52
N GLU A 53 -3.92 -7.57 11.14
CA GLU A 53 -4.50 -6.22 11.19
C GLU A 53 -4.56 -5.60 9.79
N ILE A 54 -3.50 -5.76 9.00
CA ILE A 54 -3.43 -5.26 7.63
C ILE A 54 -4.53 -5.90 6.77
N LYS A 55 -4.76 -7.21 6.89
CA LYS A 55 -5.84 -7.94 6.18
C LYS A 55 -7.23 -7.40 6.49
N ARG A 56 -7.44 -6.85 7.69
CA ARG A 56 -8.71 -6.23 8.10
C ARG A 56 -8.90 -4.82 7.55
N THR A 57 -7.88 -4.22 6.93
CA THR A 57 -7.97 -2.87 6.36
C THR A 57 -8.68 -2.87 5.00
N VAL A 58 -9.34 -1.74 4.71
CA VAL A 58 -10.00 -1.50 3.42
C VAL A 58 -9.01 -1.54 2.25
N CYS A 59 -7.77 -1.07 2.46
CA CYS A 59 -6.72 -1.12 1.43
C CYS A 59 -6.41 -2.55 0.98
N TRP A 60 -6.43 -3.51 1.90
CA TRP A 60 -6.21 -4.93 1.55
C TRP A 60 -7.34 -5.48 0.70
N GLY A 61 -8.60 -5.21 1.07
CA GLY A 61 -9.77 -5.63 0.30
C GLY A 61 -9.77 -5.05 -1.13
N HIS A 62 -9.32 -3.80 -1.29
CA HIS A 62 -9.16 -3.17 -2.60
C HIS A 62 -8.06 -3.84 -3.45
N LEU A 63 -6.89 -4.11 -2.87
CA LEU A 63 -5.83 -4.85 -3.56
C LEU A 63 -6.26 -6.27 -3.94
N GLU A 64 -6.99 -6.96 -3.07
CA GLU A 64 -7.54 -8.29 -3.37
C GLU A 64 -8.56 -8.23 -4.51
N THR A 65 -9.41 -7.21 -4.52
CA THR A 65 -10.38 -6.97 -5.60
C THR A 65 -9.67 -6.71 -6.92
N LEU A 66 -8.63 -5.87 -6.95
CA LEU A 66 -7.81 -5.63 -8.14
C LEU A 66 -7.16 -6.92 -8.65
N ASN A 67 -6.57 -7.71 -7.74
CA ASN A 67 -5.96 -8.99 -8.10
C ASN A 67 -6.99 -10.02 -8.60
N ARG A 68 -8.21 -10.02 -8.05
CA ARG A 68 -9.31 -10.89 -8.48
C ARG A 68 -9.85 -10.50 -9.85
N CYS A 69 -9.99 -9.20 -10.11
CA CYS A 69 -10.48 -8.68 -11.38
C CYS A 69 -9.42 -8.74 -12.49
N LEU A 70 -8.13 -8.59 -12.14
CA LEU A 70 -7.01 -8.48 -13.09
C LEU A 70 -5.78 -9.29 -12.61
N PRO A 71 -5.88 -10.63 -12.57
CA PRO A 71 -4.81 -11.49 -12.03
C PRO A 71 -3.51 -11.46 -12.86
N GLY A 72 -3.56 -11.02 -14.13
CA GLY A 72 -2.38 -10.86 -14.97
C GLY A 72 -1.61 -9.55 -14.76
N ARG A 73 -2.27 -8.52 -14.21
CA ARG A 73 -1.72 -7.16 -14.10
C ARG A 73 -1.29 -6.83 -12.68
N TYR A 74 -2.00 -7.35 -11.68
CA TYR A 74 -1.72 -7.11 -10.27
C TYR A 74 -1.25 -8.37 -9.55
N LYS A 75 -0.34 -8.18 -8.57
CA LYS A 75 0.13 -9.25 -7.70
C LYS A 75 -0.77 -9.34 -6.47
N ALA A 76 -0.79 -10.53 -5.86
CA ALA A 76 -1.52 -10.75 -4.62
C ALA A 76 -1.04 -9.78 -3.52
N PRO A 77 -1.96 -9.22 -2.70
CA PRO A 77 -1.60 -8.29 -1.63
C PRO A 77 -0.61 -8.90 -0.62
N ALA A 78 -0.68 -10.21 -0.38
CA ALA A 78 0.31 -10.92 0.45
C ALA A 78 1.72 -10.89 -0.12
N TYR A 79 1.86 -10.97 -1.45
CA TYR A 79 3.15 -10.89 -2.13
C TYR A 79 3.71 -9.46 -2.06
N LEU A 80 2.87 -8.45 -2.30
CA LEU A 80 3.25 -7.04 -2.15
C LEU A 80 3.71 -6.73 -0.73
N MET A 81 2.98 -7.22 0.28
CA MET A 81 3.35 -7.07 1.69
C MET A 81 4.71 -7.70 1.98
N ALA A 82 4.98 -8.91 1.49
CA ALA A 82 6.27 -9.58 1.69
C ALA A 82 7.42 -8.82 1.01
N LEU A 83 7.20 -8.30 -0.21
CA LEU A 83 8.18 -7.46 -0.92
C LEU A 83 8.51 -6.19 -0.14
N ILE A 84 7.47 -5.45 0.28
CA ILE A 84 7.65 -4.19 1.02
C ILE A 84 8.27 -4.47 2.39
N LYS A 85 7.89 -5.57 3.05
CA LYS A 85 8.50 -5.97 4.33
C LYS A 85 10.00 -6.23 4.16
N ARG A 86 10.41 -6.96 3.12
CA ARG A 86 11.84 -7.16 2.79
C ARG A 86 12.55 -5.85 2.49
N ASP A 87 11.92 -4.97 1.72
CA ASP A 87 12.47 -3.64 1.37
C ASP A 87 12.63 -2.71 2.58
N ILE A 88 11.82 -2.89 3.63
CA ILE A 88 11.97 -2.20 4.91
C ILE A 88 13.08 -2.84 5.78
N GLU A 89 13.16 -4.18 5.76
CA GLU A 89 14.09 -4.96 6.60
C GLU A 89 15.53 -5.00 6.06
N GLU A 90 15.72 -4.87 4.74
CA GLU A 90 17.00 -4.59 4.10
C GLU A 90 17.13 -3.08 3.82
N PRO A 91 17.55 -2.25 4.79
CA PRO A 91 18.05 -0.92 4.47
C PRO A 91 19.33 -1.13 3.67
N LYS A 92 19.23 -1.07 2.34
CA LYS A 92 20.38 -1.17 1.43
C LYS A 92 21.41 -0.11 1.85
N ASN A 93 22.48 -0.59 2.48
CA ASN A 93 23.59 0.17 3.05
C ASN A 93 24.48 0.78 1.97
#